data_AF-A0A9W8FF60-F1
#
_entry.id   AF-A0A9W8FF60-F1
#
_cell.length_a   1.000
_cell.length_b   1.000
_cell.length_c   1.000
_cell.angle_alpha   90.00
_cell.angle_beta   90.00
_cell.angle_gamma   90.00
#
_symmetry.space_group_name_H-M   'P 1'
#
loop_
_entity.id
_entity.type
_entity.pdbx_description
1 polymer ?
#
loop_
_entity_poly.entity_id
_entity_poly.type
_entity_poly.pdbx_seq_one_letter_code
_entity_poly.pdbx_strand_id
1 'polypeptide(L)'
;MKRPPSAKSNDVNRPKQQPQRRTLWDIYKAVQPRYRILLGMGFMGFSLFGLWASDKLENMYPPPAESRVTHVIHGTAAQNEDSSKRNKP
;
A
#
# COMPACT_ATOMS: atom_id res chain seq x y z
N MET A 1 -60.65 4.36 37.57
CA MET A 1 -59.29 4.71 37.08
C MET A 1 -58.87 3.70 36.02
N LYS A 2 -58.83 4.10 34.73
CA LYS A 2 -58.41 3.25 33.60
C LYS A 2 -56.94 3.57 33.28
N ARG A 3 -56.05 2.57 33.27
CA ARG A 3 -54.65 2.75 32.84
C ARG A 3 -54.58 2.81 31.31
N PRO A 4 -53.71 3.63 30.71
CA PRO A 4 -53.52 3.65 29.26
C PRO A 4 -52.80 2.37 28.79
N PRO A 5 -53.11 1.86 27.59
CA PRO A 5 -52.42 0.71 27.02
C PRO A 5 -50.97 1.05 26.66
N SER A 6 -50.05 0.19 27.10
CA SER A 6 -48.63 0.20 26.76
C SER A 6 -48.44 0.15 25.24
N ALA A 7 -47.86 1.21 24.68
CA ALA A 7 -47.47 1.27 23.29
C ALA A 7 -46.32 0.28 23.05
N LYS A 8 -46.60 -0.78 22.27
CA LYS A 8 -45.60 -1.76 21.82
C LYS A 8 -44.56 -1.06 20.93
N SER A 9 -43.30 -1.03 21.36
CA SER A 9 -42.17 -0.54 20.58
C SER A 9 -41.84 -1.51 19.43
N ASN A 10 -42.41 -1.26 18.25
CA ASN A 10 -42.11 -1.99 17.02
C ASN A 10 -40.78 -1.51 16.39
N ASP A 11 -39.66 -1.68 17.11
CA ASP A 11 -38.32 -1.25 16.65
C ASP A 11 -37.51 -2.42 16.03
N VAL A 12 -38.18 -3.46 15.53
CA VAL A 12 -37.57 -4.73 15.08
C VAL A 12 -37.25 -4.76 13.57
N ASN A 13 -37.44 -3.65 12.84
CA ASN A 13 -37.22 -3.60 11.38
C ASN A 13 -36.45 -2.36 10.92
N ARG A 14 -35.34 -2.01 11.57
CA ARG A 14 -34.38 -1.09 10.95
C ARG A 14 -33.51 -1.89 9.97
N PRO A 15 -33.49 -1.54 8.67
CA PRO A 15 -32.53 -2.16 7.75
C PRO A 15 -31.13 -1.88 8.30
N LYS A 16 -30.39 -2.95 8.59
CA LYS A 16 -28.98 -2.86 9.00
C LYS A 16 -28.25 -2.20 7.83
N GLN A 17 -27.93 -0.91 7.96
CA GLN A 17 -27.13 -0.19 6.97
C GLN A 17 -25.81 -0.93 6.84
N GLN A 18 -25.62 -1.61 5.71
CA GLN A 18 -24.36 -2.28 5.41
C GLN A 18 -23.27 -1.20 5.37
N PRO A 19 -22.09 -1.44 5.96
CA PRO A 19 -21.00 -0.47 5.93
C PRO A 19 -20.63 -0.20 4.47
N GLN A 20 -21.06 0.95 3.96
CA GLN A 20 -20.73 1.41 2.61
C GLN A 20 -19.22 1.40 2.47
N ARG A 21 -18.69 0.68 1.48
CA ARG A 21 -17.25 0.64 1.20
C ARG A 21 -16.80 2.04 0.78
N ARG A 22 -16.27 2.81 1.73
CA ARG A 22 -15.72 4.14 1.46
C ARG A 22 -14.50 3.96 0.56
N THR A 23 -14.46 4.69 -0.55
CA THR A 23 -13.30 4.68 -1.44
C THR A 23 -12.13 5.37 -0.74
N LEU A 24 -10.87 5.05 -1.13
CA LEU A 24 -9.70 5.77 -0.62
C LEU A 24 -9.83 7.29 -0.81
N TRP A 25 -10.47 7.68 -1.92
CA TRP A 25 -10.74 9.07 -2.23
C TRP A 25 -11.71 9.72 -1.24
N ASP A 26 -12.75 9.01 -0.82
CA ASP A 26 -13.70 9.54 0.17
C ASP A 26 -13.06 9.65 1.56
N ILE A 27 -12.16 8.73 1.91
CA ILE A 27 -11.37 8.81 3.14
C ILE A 27 -10.44 10.02 3.10
N TYR A 28 -9.72 10.23 1.99
CA TYR A 28 -8.87 11.41 1.81
C TYR A 28 -9.65 12.72 1.86
N LYS A 29 -10.83 12.77 1.23
CA LYS A 29 -11.74 13.93 1.27
C LYS A 29 -12.35 14.17 2.66
N ALA A 30 -12.48 13.13 3.50
CA ALA A 30 -12.99 13.27 4.86
C ALA A 30 -11.97 13.97 5.79
N VAL A 31 -10.68 13.95 5.44
CA VAL A 31 -9.63 14.65 6.20
C VAL A 31 -9.77 16.16 6.01
N GLN A 32 -9.65 16.93 7.10
CA GLN A 32 -9.74 18.39 7.04
C GLN A 32 -8.65 18.98 6.12
N PRO A 33 -8.92 20.06 5.38
CA PRO A 33 -7.97 20.63 4.40
C PRO A 33 -6.59 20.94 4.99
N ARG A 34 -6.53 21.41 6.24
CA ARG A 34 -5.28 21.75 6.94
C ARG A 34 -4.36 20.53 7.09
N TYR A 35 -4.92 19.37 7.44
CA TYR A 35 -4.13 18.15 7.61
C TYR A 35 -3.60 17.59 6.28
N ARG A 36 -4.28 17.86 5.15
CA ARG A 36 -3.76 17.45 3.83
C ARG A 36 -2.48 18.22 3.47
N ILE A 37 -2.42 19.50 3.83
CA ILE A 37 -1.23 20.33 3.62
C ILE A 37 -0.09 19.84 4.52
N LEU A 38 -0.38 19.52 5.78
CA LEU A 38 0.59 18.92 6.70
C LEU A 38 1.13 17.57 6.19
N LEU A 39 0.26 16.71 5.65
CA LEU A 39 0.67 15.46 5.00
C LEU A 39 1.59 15.71 3.81
N GLY A 40 1.22 16.64 2.93
CA GLY A 40 2.04 17.04 1.79
C GLY A 40 3.41 17.58 2.21
N MET A 41 3.44 18.47 3.20
CA MET A 41 4.69 18.98 3.78
C MET A 41 5.51 17.89 4.47
N GLY A 42 4.86 16.93 5.14
CA GLY A 42 5.51 15.78 5.74
C GLY A 42 6.22 14.91 4.71
N PHE A 43 5.53 14.58 3.60
CA PHE A 43 6.14 13.85 2.49
C PHE A 43 7.29 14.62 1.85
N MET A 44 7.12 15.92 1.61
CA MET A 44 8.17 16.76 1.06
C MET A 44 9.41 16.79 1.97
N GLY A 45 9.22 16.99 3.28
CA GLY A 45 10.30 16.95 4.26
C GLY A 45 10.97 15.58 4.35
N PHE A 46 10.19 14.50 4.31
CA PHE A 46 10.71 13.14 4.29
C PHE A 46 11.57 12.87 3.05
N SER A 47 11.16 13.33 1.86
CA SER A 47 11.96 13.19 0.64
C SER A 47 13.27 13.97 0.69
N LEU A 48 13.23 15.22 1.18
CA LEU A 48 14.44 16.04 1.37
C LEU A 48 15.39 15.40 2.38
N PHE A 49 14.86 14.90 3.49
CA PHE A 49 15.65 14.19 4.49
C PHE A 49 16.22 12.90 3.94
N GLY A 50 15.45 12.13 3.16
CA GLY A 50 15.92 10.91 2.52
C GLY A 50 17.08 11.16 1.55
N LEU A 51 17.01 12.24 0.77
CA LEU A 51 18.10 12.64 -0.12
C LEU A 51 19.37 13.00 0.69
N TRP A 52 19.22 13.86 1.70
CA TRP A 52 20.33 14.23 2.58
C TRP A 52 20.94 13.02 3.31
N ALA A 53 20.10 12.08 3.75
CA ALA A 53 20.54 10.86 4.40
C ALA A 53 21.25 9.91 3.42
N SER A 54 20.81 9.84 2.16
CA SER A 54 21.47 9.05 1.11
C SER A 54 22.90 9.52 0.91
N ASP A 55 23.11 10.83 0.74
CA ASP A 55 24.44 11.40 0.57
C ASP A 55 25.34 11.10 1.79
N LYS A 56 24.78 11.10 3.01
CA LYS A 56 25.51 10.75 4.22
C LYS A 56 25.86 9.26 4.29
N LEU A 57 24.95 8.38 3.89
CA LEU A 57 25.17 6.94 3.91
C LEU A 57 26.23 6.52 2.88
N GLU A 58 26.22 7.11 1.69
CA GLU A 58 27.24 6.86 0.67
C GLU A 58 28.65 7.24 1.14
N ASN A 59 28.78 8.31 1.92
CA ASN A 59 30.07 8.70 2.49
C ASN A 59 30.55 7.76 3.61
N MET A 60 29.64 7.20 4.42
CA MET A 60 29.99 6.32 5.54
C MET A 60 30.17 4.86 5.13
N TYR A 61 29.50 4.43 4.06
CA TYR A 61 29.54 3.06 3.55
C TYR A 61 30.00 3.08 2.09
N PRO A 62 31.30 3.23 1.83
CA PRO A 62 31.83 3.07 0.48
C PRO A 62 31.49 1.68 -0.04
N PRO A 63 31.14 1.53 -1.32
CA PRO A 63 30.80 0.23 -1.88
C PRO A 63 31.99 -0.73 -1.71
N PRO A 64 31.76 -1.98 -1.26
CA PRO A 64 32.81 -2.98 -1.19
C PRO A 64 33.43 -3.17 -2.58
N ALA A 65 34.77 -3.21 -2.65
CA ALA A 65 35.55 -3.18 -3.89
C ALA A 65 35.28 -4.34 -4.88
N GLU A 66 34.47 -5.33 -4.52
CA GLU A 66 34.06 -6.43 -5.38
C GLU A 66 32.60 -6.81 -5.14
N SER A 67 31.66 -5.96 -5.55
CA SER A 67 30.33 -6.47 -5.90
C SER A 67 30.39 -6.97 -7.34
N ARG A 68 30.72 -8.25 -7.50
CA ARG A 68 30.50 -8.96 -8.75
C ARG A 68 28.99 -8.84 -9.03
N VAL A 69 28.62 -7.89 -9.90
CA VAL A 69 27.24 -7.76 -10.39
C VAL A 69 26.98 -9.00 -11.24
N THR A 70 26.51 -10.08 -10.61
CA THR A 70 25.85 -11.15 -11.33
C THR A 70 24.53 -10.57 -11.82
N HIS A 71 24.57 -9.97 -13.01
CA HIS A 71 23.38 -9.87 -13.85
C HIS A 71 22.85 -11.30 -14.03
N VAL A 72 21.90 -11.70 -13.19
CA VAL A 72 21.09 -12.88 -13.44
C VAL A 72 20.17 -12.50 -14.59
N ILE A 73 20.66 -12.72 -15.81
CA ILE A 73 19.83 -12.63 -17.02
C ILE A 73 18.77 -13.72 -16.87
N HIS A 74 17.57 -13.32 -16.48
CA HIS A 74 16.41 -14.17 -16.22
C HIS A 74 15.79 -14.71 -17.52
N GLY A 75 16.62 -15.19 -18.45
CA GLY A 75 16.23 -15.63 -19.80
C GLY A 75 16.85 -16.95 -20.26
N THR A 76 17.81 -17.53 -19.52
CA THR A 76 18.50 -18.77 -19.96
C THR A 76 17.80 -20.06 -19.53
N ALA A 77 16.81 -20.01 -18.64
CA ALA A 77 16.08 -21.21 -18.22
C ALA A 77 15.12 -21.78 -19.28
N ALA A 78 14.62 -20.95 -20.20
CA ALA A 78 13.64 -21.37 -21.20
C ALA A 78 14.25 -22.03 -22.46
N GLN A 79 15.54 -21.84 -22.72
CA GLN A 79 16.17 -22.30 -23.98
C GLN A 79 16.73 -23.74 -23.91
N ASN A 80 16.98 -24.24 -22.69
CA ASN A 80 17.52 -25.59 -22.50
C ASN A 80 16.46 -26.70 -22.58
N GLU A 81 15.18 -26.39 -22.33
CA GLU A 81 14.12 -27.41 -22.43
C GLU A 81 13.72 -27.71 -23.88
N ASP A 82 13.80 -26.73 -24.79
CA ASP A 82 13.40 -26.91 -26.18
C ASP A 82 14.45 -27.72 -26.99
N SER A 83 15.73 -27.59 -26.62
CA SER A 83 16.83 -28.34 -27.25
C SER A 83 16.86 -29.83 -26.85
N SER A 84 16.34 -30.17 -25.66
CA SER A 84 16.30 -31.56 -25.19
C SER A 84 15.15 -32.38 -25.79
N LYS A 85 14.06 -31.74 -26.25
CA LYS A 85 12.94 -32.44 -26.90
C LYS A 85 13.17 -32.69 -28.39
N ARG A 86 14.03 -31.90 -29.03
CA ARG A 86 14.32 -32.02 -30.46
C ARG A 86 15.37 -33.09 -30.80
N ASN A 87 16.07 -33.64 -29.80
CA ASN A 87 17.18 -34.58 -30.00
C ASN A 87 16.98 -35.91 -29.23
N LYS A 88 15.74 -36.40 -29.18
CA LYS A 88 15.48 -37.82 -28.89
C LYS A 88 15.36 -38.58 -30.21
N PRO A 89 16.18 -39.64 -30.43
CA PRO A 89 16.04 -40.53 -31.59
C PRO A 89 14.74 -41.32 -31.55
#